data_AF-A0A0F7N9Q8-F1
#
_entry.id   AF-A0A0F7N9Q8-F1
#
_cell.length_a   1.000
_cell.length_b   1.000
_cell.length_c   1.000
_cell.angle_alpha   90.00
_cell.angle_beta   90.00
_cell.angle_gamma   90.00
#
_symmetry.space_group_name_H-M   'P 1'
#
loop_
_entity.id
_entity.type
_entity.pdbx_description
1 polymer ?
#
loop_
_entity_poly.entity_id
_entity_poly.type
_entity_poly.pdbx_seq_one_letter_code
_entity_poly.pdbx_strand_id
1 'polypeptide(L)'
;MVATAASAPALADTSRTTGSTATESTAALPTVDVSTALTTGVEQSADATQTAALRLELRTNAQEAAEDARKAAAKAKKEAEARAAAEERARERAAARAAEREELAAASAPDASTADSAPAAETPAAAPAASGSVGTVLDFLNAQVGKAYVLGATGPASYDCSGLTQAAFRTVGVELPRTAAEQSTVGTPVAVSDVQPGDLVFWGGTGSAYHVAVYIGDGKYLDAANPSKGVVIQEMSYYMPTSAVRVL
;
A
#
# COMPACT_ATOMS: atom_id res chain seq x y z
N MET A 1 26.87 -19.72 -17.92
CA MET A 1 28.20 -20.09 -18.43
C MET A 1 28.63 -21.38 -17.75
N VAL A 2 28.64 -22.45 -18.54
CA VAL A 2 29.46 -23.68 -18.50
C VAL A 2 30.00 -24.17 -17.15
N ALA A 3 29.53 -25.34 -16.69
CA ALA A 3 30.29 -26.25 -15.84
C ALA A 3 30.97 -27.29 -16.73
N THR A 4 32.29 -27.20 -16.83
CA THR A 4 33.19 -28.11 -17.58
C THR A 4 33.63 -29.29 -16.74
N ALA A 5 33.92 -30.38 -17.45
CA ALA A 5 34.11 -31.75 -16.99
C ALA A 5 35.46 -32.07 -16.31
N ALA A 6 35.41 -33.17 -15.55
CA ALA A 6 36.37 -34.27 -15.41
C ALA A 6 37.88 -34.03 -15.64
N SER A 7 38.71 -34.43 -14.67
CA SER A 7 39.96 -35.17 -14.92
C SER A 7 40.59 -35.73 -13.64
N ALA A 8 40.64 -37.06 -13.55
CA ALA A 8 41.80 -37.83 -13.06
C ALA A 8 42.58 -38.27 -14.33
N PRO A 9 43.89 -38.65 -14.33
CA PRO A 9 44.54 -39.53 -13.34
C PRO A 9 46.03 -39.21 -13.08
N ALA A 10 46.70 -39.98 -12.21
CA ALA A 10 47.91 -40.74 -12.55
C ALA A 10 48.68 -41.18 -11.29
N LEU A 11 49.05 -42.46 -11.33
CA LEU A 11 49.86 -43.22 -10.38
C LEU A 11 51.34 -42.83 -10.50
N ALA A 12 52.06 -42.86 -9.37
CA ALA A 12 53.50 -43.06 -9.35
C ALA A 12 53.86 -44.10 -8.28
N ASP A 13 54.28 -45.25 -8.77
CA ASP A 13 54.94 -46.34 -8.06
C ASP A 13 56.42 -45.99 -7.85
N THR A 14 56.98 -46.28 -6.68
CA THR A 14 58.39 -46.64 -6.53
C THR A 14 58.56 -47.55 -5.32
N SER A 15 59.15 -48.72 -5.60
CA SER A 15 59.30 -49.87 -4.73
C SER A 15 60.41 -49.76 -3.67
N ARG A 16 60.11 -50.37 -2.50
CA ARG A 16 60.94 -51.15 -1.55
C ARG A 16 62.36 -50.68 -1.18
N THR A 17 62.64 -50.60 0.13
CA THR A 17 63.57 -51.54 0.83
C THR A 17 63.60 -51.36 2.36
N THR A 18 63.38 -52.49 3.04
CA THR A 18 63.79 -52.95 4.39
C THR A 18 63.40 -52.19 5.66
N GLY A 19 62.70 -52.90 6.56
CA GLY A 19 62.56 -52.54 7.96
C GLY A 19 61.45 -53.32 8.65
N SER A 20 61.67 -54.61 8.90
CA SER A 20 60.76 -55.45 9.68
C SER A 20 60.69 -55.00 11.13
N THR A 21 59.61 -54.33 11.52
CA THR A 21 59.00 -54.46 12.85
C THR A 21 57.50 -54.47 12.69
N ALA A 22 56.92 -55.68 12.66
CA ALA A 22 55.48 -55.88 12.77
C ALA A 22 55.00 -55.31 14.12
N THR A 23 54.32 -54.17 14.09
CA THR A 23 53.45 -53.74 15.19
C THR A 23 52.04 -53.93 14.65
N GLU A 24 51.44 -55.09 14.93
CA GLU A 24 50.01 -55.28 14.73
C GLU A 24 49.28 -54.35 15.70
N SER A 25 49.01 -53.13 15.26
CA SER A 25 47.98 -52.30 15.88
C SER A 25 46.64 -52.85 15.38
N THR A 26 46.16 -53.90 16.04
CA THR A 26 44.76 -54.30 15.96
C THR A 26 43.96 -53.14 16.55
N ALA A 27 43.55 -52.19 15.69
CA ALA A 27 42.52 -51.25 16.05
C ALA A 27 41.27 -52.07 16.39
N ALA A 28 40.94 -52.15 17.67
CA ALA A 28 39.69 -52.74 18.13
C ALA A 28 38.55 -52.07 17.36
N LEU A 29 37.74 -52.88 16.68
CA LEU A 29 36.52 -52.39 16.03
C LEU A 29 35.70 -51.64 17.10
N PRO A 30 35.15 -50.45 16.79
CA PRO A 30 34.27 -49.77 17.73
C PRO A 30 33.11 -50.72 18.05
N THR A 31 33.02 -51.16 19.31
CA THR A 31 31.86 -51.92 19.78
C THR A 31 30.71 -50.93 19.87
N VAL A 32 29.91 -50.88 18.81
CA VAL A 32 28.67 -50.11 18.81
C VAL A 32 27.76 -50.74 19.86
N ASP A 33 27.49 -50.00 20.93
CA ASP A 33 26.49 -50.41 21.90
C ASP A 33 25.12 -50.40 21.20
N VAL A 34 24.66 -51.60 20.83
CA VAL A 34 23.46 -51.79 20.02
C VAL A 34 22.23 -51.19 20.71
N SER A 35 22.20 -51.22 22.04
CA SER A 35 21.13 -50.61 22.85
C SER A 35 21.09 -49.09 22.68
N THR A 36 22.23 -48.41 22.80
CA THR A 36 22.36 -46.95 22.66
C THR A 36 22.12 -46.50 21.21
N ALA A 37 22.59 -47.28 20.23
CA ALA A 37 22.35 -47.01 18.81
C ALA A 37 20.86 -47.16 18.47
N LEU A 38 20.18 -48.14 19.05
CA LEU A 38 18.75 -48.35 18.86
C LEU A 38 17.92 -47.23 19.51
N THR A 39 18.23 -46.81 20.74
CA THR A 39 17.51 -45.71 21.41
C THR A 39 17.66 -44.39 20.66
N THR A 40 18.89 -44.05 20.24
CA THR A 40 19.17 -42.82 19.46
C THR A 40 18.45 -42.83 18.11
N GLY A 41 18.42 -44.00 17.44
CA GLY A 41 17.69 -44.16 16.18
C GLY A 41 16.19 -43.98 16.32
N VAL A 42 15.60 -44.49 17.42
CA VAL A 42 14.17 -44.31 17.73
C VAL A 42 13.85 -42.85 18.00
N GLU A 43 14.66 -42.13 18.80
CA GLU A 43 14.47 -40.70 19.08
C GLU A 43 14.57 -39.84 17.82
N GLN A 44 15.62 -40.04 17.00
CA GLN A 44 15.76 -39.34 15.72
C GLN A 44 14.60 -39.61 14.76
N SER A 45 14.07 -40.84 14.76
CA SER A 45 12.90 -41.17 13.93
C SER A 45 11.62 -40.49 14.42
N ALA A 46 11.46 -40.33 15.73
CA ALA A 46 10.33 -39.62 16.33
C ALA A 46 10.39 -38.11 15.99
N ASP A 47 11.56 -37.49 16.16
CA ASP A 47 11.80 -36.08 15.84
C ASP A 47 11.62 -35.80 14.34
N ALA A 48 12.12 -36.69 13.48
CA ALA A 48 11.94 -36.58 12.04
C ALA A 48 10.46 -36.64 11.65
N THR A 49 9.69 -37.53 12.29
CA THR A 49 8.23 -37.67 12.05
C THR A 49 7.47 -36.44 12.54
N GLN A 50 7.78 -35.93 13.73
CA GLN A 50 7.14 -34.73 14.28
C GLN A 50 7.45 -33.49 13.44
N THR A 51 8.69 -33.34 12.98
CA THR A 51 9.09 -32.22 12.12
C THR A 51 8.43 -32.32 10.73
N ALA A 52 8.27 -33.53 10.20
CA ALA A 52 7.57 -33.76 8.95
C ALA A 52 6.08 -33.38 9.05
N ALA A 53 5.42 -33.73 10.17
CA ALA A 53 4.03 -33.36 10.44
C ALA A 53 3.84 -31.83 10.54
N LEU A 54 4.66 -31.15 11.35
CA LEU A 54 4.63 -29.68 11.48
C LEU A 54 4.88 -28.97 10.16
N ARG A 55 5.81 -29.45 9.33
CA ARG A 55 6.06 -28.87 8.01
C ARG A 55 4.88 -29.07 7.06
N LEU A 56 4.17 -30.19 7.16
CA LEU A 56 2.97 -30.42 6.35
C LEU A 56 1.86 -29.45 6.77
N GLU A 57 1.59 -29.31 8.07
CA GLU A 57 0.61 -28.36 8.59
C GLU A 57 0.93 -26.92 8.18
N LEU A 58 2.18 -26.47 8.36
CA LEU A 58 2.60 -25.13 7.96
C LEU A 58 2.45 -24.90 6.45
N ARG A 59 2.75 -25.90 5.62
CA ARG A 59 2.54 -25.81 4.16
C ARG A 59 1.06 -25.71 3.81
N THR A 60 0.21 -26.46 4.49
CA THR A 60 -1.24 -26.46 4.24
C THR A 60 -1.83 -25.10 4.61
N ASN A 61 -1.51 -24.59 5.80
CA ASN A 61 -1.93 -23.26 6.25
C ASN A 61 -1.41 -22.14 5.33
N ALA A 62 -0.16 -22.23 4.87
CA ALA A 62 0.42 -21.27 3.94
C ALA A 62 -0.24 -21.32 2.55
N GLN A 63 -0.65 -22.49 2.08
CA GLN A 63 -1.37 -22.65 0.81
C GLN A 63 -2.78 -22.07 0.89
N GLU A 64 -3.51 -22.32 1.99
CA GLU A 64 -4.84 -21.74 2.22
C GLU A 64 -4.79 -20.21 2.30
N ALA A 65 -3.85 -19.66 3.08
CA ALA A 65 -3.65 -18.22 3.18
C ALA A 65 -3.26 -17.59 1.82
N ALA A 66 -2.44 -18.28 1.01
CA ALA A 66 -2.08 -17.82 -0.33
C ALA A 66 -3.28 -17.85 -1.29
N GLU A 67 -4.14 -18.86 -1.23
CA GLU A 67 -5.36 -18.95 -2.03
C GLU A 67 -6.36 -17.85 -1.67
N ASP A 68 -6.56 -17.59 -0.38
CA ASP A 68 -7.44 -16.51 0.07
C ASP A 68 -6.90 -15.13 -0.32
N ALA A 69 -5.59 -14.91 -0.17
CA ALA A 69 -4.94 -13.69 -0.64
C ALA A 69 -5.07 -13.52 -2.16
N ARG A 70 -4.93 -14.60 -2.94
CA ARG A 70 -5.13 -14.58 -4.39
C ARG A 70 -6.57 -14.26 -4.78
N LYS A 71 -7.57 -14.85 -4.11
CA LYS A 71 -8.99 -14.57 -4.35
C LYS A 71 -9.33 -13.12 -3.99
N ALA A 72 -8.83 -12.62 -2.87
CA ALA A 72 -9.00 -11.23 -2.46
C ALA A 72 -8.35 -10.27 -3.47
N ALA A 73 -7.12 -10.56 -3.92
CA ALA A 73 -6.44 -9.76 -4.93
C ALA A 73 -7.15 -9.79 -6.30
N ALA A 74 -7.66 -10.94 -6.73
CA ALA A 74 -8.42 -11.08 -7.96
C ALA A 74 -9.76 -10.31 -7.90
N LYS A 75 -10.47 -10.36 -6.76
CA LYS A 75 -11.68 -9.57 -6.54
C LYS A 75 -11.39 -8.08 -6.57
N ALA A 76 -10.35 -7.63 -5.85
CA ALA A 76 -9.94 -6.24 -5.83
C ALA A 76 -9.54 -5.73 -7.22
N LYS A 77 -8.78 -6.53 -7.98
CA LYS A 77 -8.42 -6.20 -9.37
C LYS A 77 -9.65 -6.06 -10.26
N LYS A 78 -10.60 -7.01 -10.20
CA LYS A 78 -11.82 -6.96 -11.00
C LYS A 78 -12.71 -5.75 -10.65
N GLU A 79 -12.79 -5.41 -9.37
CA GLU A 79 -13.51 -4.23 -8.91
C GLU A 79 -12.82 -2.92 -9.34
N ALA A 80 -11.49 -2.89 -9.32
CA ALA A 80 -10.71 -1.74 -9.80
C ALA A 80 -10.87 -1.53 -11.32
N GLU A 81 -10.80 -2.59 -12.11
CA GLU A 81 -11.04 -2.54 -13.57
C GLU A 81 -12.46 -2.08 -13.91
N ALA A 82 -13.47 -2.60 -13.20
CA ALA A 82 -14.86 -2.18 -13.40
C ALA A 82 -15.08 -0.70 -13.04
N ARG A 83 -14.38 -0.18 -12.02
CA ARG A 83 -14.44 1.21 -11.62
C ARG A 83 -13.69 2.13 -12.57
N ALA A 84 -12.51 1.74 -13.06
CA ALA A 84 -11.78 2.49 -14.08
C ALA A 84 -12.62 2.64 -15.36
N ALA A 85 -13.30 1.58 -15.80
CA ALA A 85 -14.23 1.63 -16.92
C ALA A 85 -15.46 2.52 -16.64
N ALA A 86 -15.93 2.60 -15.40
CA ALA A 86 -17.02 3.49 -15.01
C ALA A 86 -16.59 4.96 -14.98
N GLU A 87 -15.37 5.24 -14.54
CA GLU A 87 -14.78 6.58 -14.49
C GLU A 87 -14.51 7.13 -15.89
N GLU A 88 -13.97 6.31 -16.79
CA GLU A 88 -13.81 6.66 -18.21
C GLU A 88 -15.15 7.06 -18.84
N ARG A 89 -16.20 6.24 -18.64
CA ARG A 89 -17.56 6.55 -19.09
C ARG A 89 -18.14 7.82 -18.47
N ALA A 90 -17.79 8.14 -17.22
CA ALA A 90 -18.23 9.36 -16.57
C ALA A 90 -17.52 10.59 -17.15
N ARG A 91 -16.22 10.50 -17.44
CA ARG A 91 -15.44 11.57 -18.09
C ARG A 91 -15.95 11.85 -19.49
N GLU A 92 -16.23 10.82 -20.28
CA GLU A 92 -16.83 10.97 -21.62
C GLU A 92 -18.19 11.68 -21.56
N ARG A 93 -19.05 11.30 -20.60
CA ARG A 93 -20.36 11.95 -20.39
C ARG A 93 -20.23 13.40 -19.94
N ALA A 94 -19.24 13.72 -19.10
CA ALA A 94 -18.99 15.08 -18.66
C ALA A 94 -18.47 15.95 -19.81
N ALA A 95 -17.56 15.44 -20.63
CA ALA A 95 -17.07 16.13 -21.83
C ALA A 95 -18.20 16.40 -22.84
N ALA A 96 -19.09 15.41 -23.07
CA ALA A 96 -20.26 15.58 -23.93
C ALA A 96 -21.22 16.67 -23.42
N ARG A 97 -21.48 16.71 -22.10
CA ARG A 97 -22.32 17.75 -21.49
C ARG A 97 -21.68 19.14 -21.53
N ALA A 98 -20.35 19.22 -21.44
CA ALA A 98 -19.63 20.49 -21.57
C ALA A 98 -19.75 21.06 -22.98
N ALA A 99 -19.59 20.21 -24.01
CA ALA A 99 -19.77 20.60 -25.41
C ALA A 99 -21.21 21.06 -25.72
N GLU A 100 -22.21 20.32 -25.23
CA GLU A 100 -23.64 20.70 -25.40
C GLU A 100 -23.96 22.05 -24.73
N ARG A 101 -23.35 22.34 -23.57
CA ARG A 101 -23.51 23.62 -22.85
C ARG A 101 -22.84 24.79 -23.57
N GLU A 102 -21.73 24.54 -24.27
CA GLU A 102 -21.02 25.53 -25.08
C GLU A 102 -21.82 25.87 -26.35
N GLU A 103 -22.45 24.87 -26.98
CA GLU A 103 -23.34 25.04 -28.14
C GLU A 103 -24.62 25.85 -27.77
N LEU A 104 -25.23 25.55 -26.62
CA LEU A 104 -26.39 26.29 -26.09
C LEU A 104 -26.05 27.75 -25.69
N ALA A 105 -24.81 27.99 -25.23
CA ALA A 105 -24.34 29.33 -24.88
C ALA A 105 -24.07 30.20 -26.13
N ALA A 106 -23.55 29.60 -27.21
CA ALA A 106 -23.35 30.30 -28.49
C ALA A 106 -24.67 30.72 -29.16
N ALA A 107 -25.78 30.02 -28.90
CA ALA A 107 -27.10 30.34 -29.42
C ALA A 107 -27.85 31.45 -28.64
N SER A 108 -27.32 31.93 -27.50
CA SER A 108 -28.03 32.85 -26.58
C SER A 108 -27.33 34.20 -26.34
N ALA A 109 -26.38 34.61 -27.19
CA ALA A 109 -25.71 35.91 -27.03
C ALA A 109 -26.68 37.09 -27.29
N PRO A 110 -26.90 38.02 -26.33
CA PRO A 110 -27.58 39.27 -26.60
C PRO A 110 -26.58 40.32 -27.09
N ASP A 111 -26.96 41.04 -28.14
CA ASP A 111 -26.32 42.28 -28.60
C ASP A 111 -26.70 43.42 -27.65
N ALA A 112 -25.72 44.07 -27.02
CA ALA A 112 -25.82 45.47 -26.58
C ALA A 112 -24.47 46.03 -26.13
N SER A 113 -23.93 46.94 -26.95
CA SER A 113 -22.92 47.92 -26.60
C SER A 113 -23.54 49.05 -25.74
N THR A 114 -22.96 49.38 -24.58
CA THR A 114 -22.56 50.74 -24.14
C THR A 114 -22.20 50.85 -22.64
N ALA A 115 -21.02 51.42 -22.40
CA ALA A 115 -20.58 52.32 -21.30
C ALA A 115 -20.66 51.93 -19.80
N ASP A 116 -19.46 51.95 -19.20
CA ASP A 116 -19.05 52.55 -17.92
C ASP A 116 -19.68 52.09 -16.59
N SER A 117 -18.95 51.24 -15.86
CA SER A 117 -18.61 51.33 -14.42
C SER A 117 -18.18 49.96 -13.89
N ALA A 118 -17.01 49.88 -13.26
CA ALA A 118 -16.62 48.73 -12.41
C ALA A 118 -17.62 48.62 -11.23
N PRO A 119 -17.95 47.41 -10.71
CA PRO A 119 -17.00 46.65 -9.89
C PRO A 119 -17.12 45.11 -9.93
N ALA A 120 -16.17 44.49 -9.22
CA ALA A 120 -16.25 43.20 -8.51
C ALA A 120 -16.21 41.89 -9.33
N ALA A 121 -15.19 41.10 -8.98
CA ALA A 121 -14.95 39.73 -9.40
C ALA A 121 -16.07 38.79 -8.96
N GLU A 122 -16.61 38.00 -9.89
CA GLU A 122 -17.50 36.89 -9.58
C GLU A 122 -16.69 35.60 -9.42
N THR A 123 -16.69 35.12 -8.18
CA THR A 123 -16.13 33.83 -7.75
C THR A 123 -17.16 32.72 -8.06
N PRO A 124 -16.80 31.58 -8.67
CA PRO A 124 -17.73 30.46 -8.74
C PRO A 124 -17.89 29.79 -7.38
N ALA A 125 -19.12 29.93 -6.84
CA ALA A 125 -19.82 29.10 -5.86
C ALA A 125 -18.98 28.22 -4.92
N ALA A 126 -18.81 28.71 -3.68
CA ALA A 126 -18.45 27.89 -2.53
C ALA A 126 -19.48 26.76 -2.33
N ALA A 127 -18.98 25.53 -2.24
CA ALA A 127 -19.73 24.40 -1.67
C ALA A 127 -20.20 24.78 -0.25
N PRO A 128 -21.36 24.29 0.23
CA PRO A 128 -21.87 24.64 1.55
C PRO A 128 -20.83 24.27 2.62
N ALA A 129 -20.38 25.27 3.38
CA ALA A 129 -19.47 25.09 4.49
C ALA A 129 -20.13 24.16 5.54
N ALA A 130 -19.69 22.91 5.57
CA ALA A 130 -20.15 21.96 6.56
C ALA A 130 -19.62 22.40 7.93
N SER A 131 -20.54 22.73 8.85
CA SER A 131 -20.24 23.21 10.20
C SER A 131 -19.72 22.13 11.16
N GLY A 132 -19.15 21.05 10.65
CA GLY A 132 -18.69 19.95 11.49
C GLY A 132 -17.28 20.19 12.03
N SER A 133 -17.03 19.69 13.24
CA SER A 133 -15.80 20.03 13.97
C SER A 133 -14.59 19.27 13.41
N VAL A 134 -13.47 19.98 13.21
CA VAL A 134 -12.16 19.38 12.90
C VAL A 134 -11.81 18.26 13.89
N GLY A 135 -12.14 18.44 15.17
CA GLY A 135 -11.91 17.43 16.21
C GLY A 135 -12.54 16.07 15.87
N THR A 136 -13.78 16.05 15.39
CA THR A 136 -14.47 14.82 14.98
C THR A 136 -13.74 14.09 13.85
N VAL A 137 -13.20 14.83 12.87
CA VAL A 137 -12.40 14.27 11.78
C VAL A 137 -11.12 13.63 12.34
N LEU A 138 -10.41 14.34 13.22
CA LEU A 138 -9.17 13.85 13.83
C LEU A 138 -9.41 12.63 14.73
N ASP A 139 -10.48 12.62 15.52
CA ASP A 139 -10.85 11.49 16.37
C ASP A 139 -11.14 10.24 15.53
N PHE A 140 -11.87 10.40 14.42
CA PHE A 140 -12.12 9.32 13.49
C PHE A 140 -10.81 8.77 12.91
N LEU A 141 -9.92 9.64 12.43
CA LEU A 141 -8.65 9.23 11.84
C LEU A 141 -7.76 8.47 12.83
N ASN A 142 -7.65 8.97 14.06
CA ASN A 142 -6.90 8.32 15.13
C ASN A 142 -7.43 6.90 15.41
N ALA A 143 -8.74 6.71 15.40
CA ALA A 143 -9.35 5.38 15.56
C ALA A 143 -9.06 4.41 14.40
N GLN A 144 -8.54 4.89 13.26
CA GLN A 144 -8.17 4.06 12.12
C GLN A 144 -6.70 3.65 12.11
N VAL A 145 -5.85 4.24 12.96
CA VAL A 145 -4.41 3.94 13.00
C VAL A 145 -4.18 2.44 13.23
N GLY A 146 -3.27 1.86 12.44
CA GLY A 146 -2.95 0.43 12.44
C GLY A 146 -3.80 -0.42 11.49
N LYS A 147 -4.87 0.12 10.88
CA LYS A 147 -5.62 -0.60 9.85
C LYS A 147 -4.81 -0.81 8.58
N ALA A 148 -5.11 -1.88 7.85
CA ALA A 148 -4.40 -2.22 6.62
C ALA A 148 -4.68 -1.21 5.50
N TYR A 149 -3.66 -0.98 4.67
CA TYR A 149 -3.83 -0.28 3.39
C TYR A 149 -4.28 -1.28 2.33
N VAL A 150 -5.35 -0.95 1.61
CA VAL A 150 -5.78 -1.69 0.42
C VAL A 150 -6.17 -0.68 -0.65
N LEU A 151 -5.48 -0.72 -1.79
CA LEU A 151 -5.78 0.17 -2.93
C LEU A 151 -7.26 0.05 -3.31
N GLY A 152 -7.96 1.17 -3.38
CA GLY A 152 -9.39 1.22 -3.68
C GLY A 152 -10.32 1.08 -2.47
N ALA A 153 -9.82 0.76 -1.27
CA ALA A 153 -10.66 0.56 -0.10
C ALA A 153 -11.16 1.86 0.54
N THR A 154 -12.41 1.85 1.00
CA THR A 154 -13.11 3.00 1.61
C THR A 154 -13.65 2.68 3.01
N GLY A 155 -13.11 1.65 3.67
CA GLY A 155 -13.51 1.24 5.00
C GLY A 155 -14.66 0.22 5.09
N PRO A 156 -15.03 -0.19 6.32
CA PRO A 156 -14.36 0.16 7.57
C PRO A 156 -13.16 -0.75 7.92
N ALA A 157 -12.97 -1.87 7.21
CA ALA A 157 -11.92 -2.84 7.54
C ALA A 157 -10.51 -2.39 7.10
N SER A 158 -10.41 -1.68 5.98
CA SER A 158 -9.18 -1.18 5.39
C SER A 158 -9.45 0.09 4.59
N TYR A 159 -8.40 0.85 4.31
CA TYR A 159 -8.50 2.12 3.58
C TYR A 159 -7.37 2.27 2.56
N ASP A 160 -7.59 3.02 1.50
CA ASP A 160 -6.50 3.73 0.81
C ASP A 160 -6.48 5.21 1.22
N CYS A 161 -5.52 5.97 0.69
CA CYS A 161 -5.28 7.35 1.11
C CYS A 161 -6.53 8.23 0.99
N SER A 162 -7.13 8.27 -0.20
CA SER A 162 -8.32 9.09 -0.49
C SER A 162 -9.63 8.49 0.04
N GLY A 163 -9.67 7.18 0.29
CA GLY A 163 -10.78 6.51 0.97
C GLY A 163 -10.82 6.80 2.46
N LEU A 164 -9.65 6.92 3.11
CA LEU A 164 -9.54 7.31 4.52
C LEU A 164 -10.04 8.74 4.74
N THR A 165 -9.58 9.69 3.91
CA THR A 165 -10.01 11.09 3.99
C THR A 165 -11.52 11.22 3.75
N GLN A 166 -12.06 10.57 2.72
CA GLN A 166 -13.51 10.53 2.50
C GLN A 166 -14.30 10.03 3.71
N ALA A 167 -13.84 8.95 4.35
CA ALA A 167 -14.54 8.40 5.50
C ALA A 167 -14.49 9.36 6.69
N ALA A 168 -13.35 9.99 6.92
CA ALA A 168 -13.17 10.96 8.00
C ALA A 168 -14.03 12.21 7.81
N PHE A 169 -14.02 12.81 6.62
CA PHE A 169 -14.80 14.01 6.32
C PHE A 169 -16.30 13.75 6.22
N ARG A 170 -16.71 12.52 5.88
CA ARG A 170 -18.12 12.12 5.92
C ARG A 170 -18.71 12.14 7.33
N THR A 171 -17.89 11.95 8.37
CA THR A 171 -18.36 12.06 9.78
C THR A 171 -18.88 13.44 10.13
N VAL A 172 -18.43 14.46 9.40
CA VAL A 172 -18.81 15.86 9.56
C VAL A 172 -19.71 16.37 8.42
N GLY A 173 -20.25 15.45 7.61
CA GLY A 173 -21.17 15.78 6.51
C GLY A 173 -20.50 16.34 5.25
N VAL A 174 -19.17 16.27 5.13
CA VAL A 174 -18.44 16.67 3.93
C VAL A 174 -18.25 15.46 3.01
N GLU A 175 -18.76 15.56 1.79
CA GLU A 175 -18.53 14.56 0.74
C GLU A 175 -17.31 14.93 -0.09
N LEU A 176 -16.22 14.17 0.06
CA LEU A 176 -15.03 14.31 -0.77
C LEU A 176 -15.12 13.42 -2.02
N PRO A 177 -14.54 13.85 -3.15
CA PRO A 177 -14.36 13.00 -4.32
C PRO A 177 -13.56 11.72 -4.03
N ARG A 178 -13.65 10.72 -4.94
CA ARG A 178 -13.05 9.40 -4.67
C ARG A 178 -11.53 9.44 -4.66
N THR A 179 -10.94 10.18 -5.58
CA THR A 179 -9.49 10.10 -5.84
C THR A 179 -8.72 11.25 -5.18
N ALA A 180 -7.44 11.03 -4.88
CA ALA A 180 -6.57 12.09 -4.37
C ALA A 180 -6.46 13.26 -5.38
N ALA A 181 -6.43 12.95 -6.67
CA ALA A 181 -6.41 13.93 -7.75
C ALA A 181 -7.62 14.87 -7.69
N GLU A 182 -8.84 14.33 -7.59
CA GLU A 182 -10.06 15.14 -7.47
C GLU A 182 -10.16 15.84 -6.11
N GLN A 183 -9.72 15.20 -5.03
CA GLN A 183 -9.69 15.84 -3.71
C GLN A 183 -8.75 17.06 -3.67
N SER A 184 -7.66 17.04 -4.44
CA SER A 184 -6.74 18.18 -4.52
C SER A 184 -7.33 19.41 -5.20
N THR A 185 -8.50 19.28 -5.84
CA THR A 185 -9.20 20.38 -6.52
C THR A 185 -10.40 20.92 -5.74
N VAL A 186 -10.69 20.39 -4.56
CA VAL A 186 -11.84 20.84 -3.74
C VAL A 186 -11.38 21.63 -2.52
N GLY A 187 -12.15 22.65 -2.14
CA GLY A 187 -11.82 23.53 -1.02
C GLY A 187 -10.94 24.72 -1.41
N THR A 188 -10.36 25.36 -0.39
CA THR A 188 -9.52 26.55 -0.56
C THR A 188 -8.04 26.15 -0.57
N PRO A 189 -7.24 26.52 -1.59
CA PRO A 189 -5.80 26.25 -1.59
C PRO A 189 -5.10 26.91 -0.39
N VAL A 190 -4.19 26.17 0.26
CA VAL A 190 -3.40 26.64 1.40
C VAL A 190 -1.92 26.39 1.11
N ALA A 191 -1.06 27.34 1.47
CA ALA A 191 0.38 27.13 1.40
C ALA A 191 0.78 26.02 2.38
N VAL A 192 1.70 25.12 2.01
CA VAL A 192 2.13 24.01 2.88
C VAL A 192 2.70 24.52 4.22
N SER A 193 3.22 25.75 4.27
CA SER A 193 3.68 26.41 5.50
C SER A 193 2.55 26.85 6.45
N ASP A 194 1.34 27.00 5.93
CA ASP A 194 0.19 27.62 6.61
C ASP A 194 -0.91 26.59 6.93
N VAL A 195 -0.56 25.30 6.82
CA VAL A 195 -1.49 24.21 7.10
C VAL A 195 -1.89 24.18 8.57
N GLN A 196 -3.17 23.93 8.80
CA GLN A 196 -3.80 23.84 10.10
C GLN A 196 -4.40 22.44 10.29
N PRO A 197 -4.49 21.92 11.53
CA PRO A 197 -5.09 20.62 11.76
C PRO A 197 -6.44 20.48 11.06
N GLY A 198 -6.63 19.39 10.31
CA GLY A 198 -7.81 19.18 9.47
C GLY A 198 -7.61 19.53 7.99
N ASP A 199 -6.54 20.23 7.61
CA ASP A 199 -6.24 20.47 6.19
C ASP A 199 -5.84 19.17 5.48
N LEU A 200 -6.25 19.03 4.23
CA LEU A 200 -5.77 17.95 3.37
C LEU A 200 -4.44 18.36 2.75
N VAL A 201 -3.44 17.49 2.83
CA VAL A 201 -2.12 17.69 2.22
C VAL A 201 -1.88 16.62 1.16
N PHE A 202 -1.24 16.99 0.06
CA PHE A 202 -1.15 16.17 -1.14
C PHE A 202 0.28 16.02 -1.64
N TRP A 203 0.51 14.93 -2.37
CA TRP A 203 1.72 14.74 -3.19
C TRP A 203 1.33 14.63 -4.67
N GLY A 204 1.98 15.45 -5.50
CA GLY A 204 1.66 15.65 -6.91
C GLY A 204 1.06 17.04 -7.17
N GLY A 205 0.66 17.30 -8.41
CA GLY A 205 0.03 18.57 -8.79
C GLY A 205 -1.47 18.60 -8.50
N THR A 206 -2.06 19.78 -8.42
CA THR A 206 -3.52 19.94 -8.37
C THR A 206 -4.17 19.25 -9.58
N GLY A 207 -5.18 18.41 -9.34
CA GLY A 207 -5.83 17.57 -10.36
C GLY A 207 -5.02 16.35 -10.81
N SER A 208 -3.83 16.14 -10.26
CA SER A 208 -2.93 15.01 -10.57
C SER A 208 -2.23 14.44 -9.33
N ALA A 209 -2.72 14.76 -8.13
CA ALA A 209 -2.20 14.25 -6.88
C ALA A 209 -2.35 12.73 -6.81
N TYR A 210 -1.27 12.03 -6.47
CA TYR A 210 -1.25 10.57 -6.35
C TYR A 210 -1.39 10.10 -4.91
N HIS A 211 -1.24 10.98 -3.92
CA HIS A 211 -1.40 10.68 -2.51
C HIS A 211 -2.02 11.85 -1.76
N VAL A 212 -2.75 11.55 -0.68
CA VAL A 212 -3.41 12.52 0.19
C VAL A 212 -3.32 12.05 1.65
N ALA A 213 -3.17 13.02 2.55
CA ALA A 213 -3.21 12.83 3.99
C ALA A 213 -4.00 13.96 4.66
N VAL A 214 -4.29 13.82 5.96
CA VAL A 214 -4.83 14.91 6.78
C VAL A 214 -3.73 15.42 7.70
N TYR A 215 -3.47 16.73 7.69
CA TYR A 215 -2.56 17.34 8.65
C TYR A 215 -3.19 17.33 10.05
N ILE A 216 -2.44 16.89 11.05
CA ILE A 216 -2.95 16.72 12.42
C ILE A 216 -2.31 17.66 13.45
N GLY A 217 -1.45 18.58 13.00
CA GLY A 217 -0.68 19.47 13.86
C GLY A 217 0.76 19.01 14.09
N ASP A 218 1.55 19.86 14.73
CA ASP A 218 2.94 19.58 15.15
C ASP A 218 3.86 19.04 14.05
N GLY A 219 3.65 19.47 12.80
CA GLY A 219 4.43 19.01 11.65
C GLY A 219 4.12 17.56 11.23
N LYS A 220 2.95 17.02 11.62
CA LYS A 220 2.55 15.62 11.35
C LYS A 220 1.31 15.53 10.49
N TYR A 221 1.22 14.44 9.75
CA TYR A 221 0.02 14.05 9.02
C TYR A 221 -0.36 12.60 9.31
N LEU A 222 -1.63 12.27 9.08
CA LEU A 222 -2.17 10.92 9.19
C LEU A 222 -2.70 10.48 7.83
N ASP A 223 -2.23 9.34 7.37
CA ASP A 223 -2.58 8.77 6.07
C ASP A 223 -2.72 7.25 6.10
N ALA A 224 -3.39 6.71 5.10
CA ALA A 224 -3.21 5.32 4.72
C ALA A 224 -2.04 5.27 3.73
N ALA A 225 -0.85 4.91 4.21
CA ALA A 225 0.41 5.17 3.51
C ALA A 225 0.68 4.23 2.33
N ASN A 226 0.69 2.92 2.57
CA ASN A 226 0.95 1.88 1.57
C ASN A 226 0.73 0.48 2.17
N PRO A 227 0.72 -0.61 1.37
CA PRO A 227 0.46 -1.97 1.85
C PRO A 227 1.35 -2.45 3.00
N SER A 228 2.58 -1.93 3.12
CA SER A 228 3.52 -2.35 4.17
C SER A 228 3.32 -1.60 5.49
N LYS A 229 2.78 -0.38 5.46
CA LYS A 229 2.62 0.47 6.66
C LYS A 229 1.18 0.54 7.17
N GLY A 230 0.18 0.49 6.28
CA GLY A 230 -1.21 0.71 6.66
C GLY A 230 -1.53 2.17 6.98
N VAL A 231 -2.50 2.40 7.87
CA VAL A 231 -2.89 3.71 8.39
C VAL A 231 -1.94 4.12 9.52
N VAL A 232 -1.23 5.23 9.35
CA VAL A 232 -0.15 5.65 10.24
C VAL A 232 -0.10 7.17 10.41
N ILE A 233 0.58 7.62 11.47
CA ILE A 233 0.99 9.02 11.64
C ILE A 233 2.45 9.15 11.19
N GLN A 234 2.75 10.18 10.41
CA GLN A 234 4.08 10.43 9.86
C GLN A 234 4.46 11.92 10.01
N GLU A 235 5.77 12.17 10.05
CA GLU A 235 6.33 13.53 10.08
C GLU A 235 6.39 14.11 8.66
N MET A 236 5.96 15.37 8.50
CA MET A 236 6.10 16.12 7.24
C MET A 236 7.57 16.30 6.83
N SER A 237 8.48 16.36 7.79
CA SER A 237 9.91 16.53 7.53
C SER A 237 10.54 15.33 6.83
N TYR A 238 9.98 14.12 7.00
CA TYR A 238 10.48 12.91 6.35
C TYR A 238 10.02 12.84 4.88
N TYR A 239 8.76 13.19 4.63
CA TYR A 239 8.19 13.20 3.29
C TYR A 239 7.24 14.39 3.21
N MET A 240 7.68 15.42 2.48
CA MET A 240 7.01 16.73 2.50
C MET A 240 5.96 16.82 1.39
N PRO A 241 4.72 17.25 1.69
CA PRO A 241 3.68 17.41 0.68
C PRO A 241 4.00 18.59 -0.25
N THR A 242 3.44 18.54 -1.46
CA THR A 242 3.63 19.54 -2.52
C THR A 242 2.54 20.61 -2.51
N SER A 243 1.35 20.30 -2.01
CA SER A 243 0.22 21.23 -1.92
C SER A 243 -0.72 20.87 -0.77
N ALA A 244 -1.59 21.80 -0.41
CA ALA A 244 -2.63 21.60 0.60
C ALA A 244 -3.92 22.33 0.23
N VAL A 245 -5.06 21.82 0.71
CA VAL A 245 -6.36 22.49 0.63
C VAL A 245 -7.09 22.40 1.96
N ARG A 246 -7.88 23.42 2.26
CA ARG A 246 -8.77 23.51 3.42
C ARG A 246 -10.21 23.35 3.00
N VAL A 247 -10.90 22.39 3.62
CA VAL A 247 -12.29 22.03 3.29
C VAL A 247 -13.29 22.41 4.40
N LEU A 248 -12.81 22.61 5.63
CA LEU A 248 -13.60 23.04 6.79
C LEU A 248 -13.31 24.51 7.13
#